data_AF-A0A6A5ENT8-F1
#
_entry.id   AF-A0A6A5ENT8-F1
#
_cell.length_a   1.000
_cell.length_b   1.000
_cell.length_c   1.000
_cell.angle_alpha   90.00
_cell.angle_beta   90.00
_cell.angle_gamma   90.00
#
_symmetry.space_group_name_H-M   'P 1'
#
loop_
_entity.id
_entity.type
_entity.pdbx_description
1 polymer ?
#
loop_
_entity_poly.entity_id
_entity_poly.type
_entity_poly.pdbx_seq_one_letter_code
_entity_poly.pdbx_strand_id
1 'polypeptide(L)'
;MKLWWPHCEALIAFLMAYSQTKKPELLETFSQVYEYTFNHFPDAKNGEWFGYLTQEGKVTLDFKGGPFKGFFHVPRCLYMCERILDDLLANTKD
;
A
#
# COMPACT_ATOMS: atom_id res chain seq x y z
N MET A 1 -6.34 2.21 -16.18
CA MET A 1 -5.13 1.47 -15.71
C MET A 1 -4.89 1.81 -14.25
N LYS A 2 -4.53 0.82 -13.43
CA LYS A 2 -4.19 0.98 -12.01
C LYS A 2 -2.76 0.50 -11.82
N LEU A 3 -1.89 1.37 -11.33
CA LEU A 3 -0.48 1.07 -11.09
C LEU A 3 -0.27 0.72 -9.61
N TRP A 4 0.70 -0.13 -9.29
CA TRP A 4 1.01 -0.51 -7.90
C TRP A 4 1.48 0.68 -7.04
N TRP A 5 2.35 1.55 -7.60
CA TRP A 5 3.05 2.55 -6.79
C TRP A 5 2.14 3.66 -6.25
N PRO A 6 1.12 4.20 -6.95
CA PRO A 6 0.23 5.20 -6.35
C PRO A 6 -0.55 4.66 -5.15
N HIS A 7 -0.84 3.35 -5.14
CA HIS A 7 -1.50 2.71 -3.99
C HIS A 7 -0.53 2.55 -2.83
N CYS A 8 0.74 2.19 -3.09
CA CYS A 8 1.80 2.21 -2.08
C CYS A 8 1.94 3.60 -1.43
N GLU A 9 1.99 4.67 -2.25
CA GLU A 9 2.09 6.04 -1.75
C GLU A 9 0.84 6.46 -0.97
N ALA A 10 -0.35 6.09 -1.43
CA ALA A 10 -1.61 6.39 -0.74
C ALA A 10 -1.68 5.71 0.64
N LEU A 11 -1.23 4.46 0.76
CA LEU A 11 -1.15 3.76 2.04
C LEU A 11 -0.29 4.53 3.05
N ILE A 12 0.91 4.93 2.64
CA ILE A 12 1.81 5.70 3.50
C ILE A 12 1.17 7.05 3.85
N ALA A 13 0.65 7.77 2.85
CA ALA A 13 0.11 9.11 3.02
C ALA A 13 -1.07 9.15 3.99
N PHE A 14 -2.08 8.30 3.80
CA PHE A 14 -3.26 8.28 4.67
C PHE A 14 -2.93 7.85 6.08
N LEU A 15 -2.07 6.83 6.24
CA LEU A 15 -1.67 6.38 7.56
C LEU A 15 -0.82 7.42 8.30
N MET A 16 0.09 8.09 7.60
CA MET A 16 0.89 9.20 8.17
C MET A 16 0.01 10.41 8.51
N ALA A 17 -0.95 10.75 7.67
CA ALA A 17 -1.88 11.84 7.96
C ALA A 17 -2.77 11.51 9.17
N TYR A 18 -3.24 10.26 9.28
CA TYR A 18 -3.94 9.78 10.47
C TYR A 18 -3.05 9.87 11.71
N SER A 19 -1.78 9.48 11.62
CA SER A 19 -0.88 9.49 12.78
C SER A 19 -0.66 10.89 13.36
N GLN A 20 -0.66 11.92 12.50
CA GLN A 20 -0.49 13.32 12.90
C GLN A 20 -1.79 14.00 13.36
N THR A 21 -2.93 13.67 12.73
CA THR A 21 -4.18 14.43 12.93
C THR A 21 -5.23 13.70 13.75
N LYS A 22 -5.13 12.37 13.86
CA LYS A 22 -6.10 11.47 14.51
C LYS A 22 -7.52 11.54 13.94
N LYS A 23 -7.67 12.08 12.74
CA LYS A 23 -8.94 12.16 12.01
C LYS A 23 -9.39 10.77 11.51
N PRO A 24 -10.49 10.18 12.03
CA PRO A 24 -10.86 8.80 11.74
C PRO A 24 -11.11 8.52 10.25
N GLU A 25 -11.59 9.50 9.49
CA GLU A 25 -11.83 9.39 8.05
C GLU A 25 -10.56 9.05 7.25
N LEU A 26 -9.38 9.43 7.75
CA LEU A 26 -8.10 9.11 7.13
C LEU A 26 -7.75 7.62 7.31
N LEU A 27 -8.05 7.05 8.49
CA LEU A 27 -7.83 5.63 8.76
C LEU A 27 -8.84 4.76 7.99
N GLU A 28 -10.08 5.22 7.83
CA GLU A 28 -11.07 4.56 6.96
C GLU A 28 -10.58 4.55 5.51
N THR A 29 -10.10 5.69 5.01
CA THR A 29 -9.56 5.77 3.64
C THR A 29 -8.31 4.90 3.47
N PHE A 30 -7.41 4.88 4.47
CA PHE A 30 -6.28 3.94 4.50
C PHE A 30 -6.75 2.49 4.38
N SER A 31 -7.76 2.09 5.16
CA SER A 31 -8.32 0.74 5.16
C SER A 31 -8.89 0.36 3.80
N GLN A 32 -9.62 1.27 3.14
CA GLN A 32 -10.14 1.04 1.78
C GLN A 32 -9.02 0.84 0.75
N VAL A 33 -7.97 1.66 0.80
CA VAL A 33 -6.80 1.51 -0.08
C VAL A 33 -6.07 0.21 0.23
N TYR A 34 -5.93 -0.16 1.51
CA TYR A 34 -5.30 -1.40 1.96
C TYR A 34 -6.04 -2.62 1.41
N GLU A 35 -7.35 -2.69 1.59
CA GLU A 35 -8.17 -3.78 1.08
C GLU A 35 -8.04 -3.93 -0.44
N TYR A 36 -8.16 -2.82 -1.19
CA TYR A 36 -7.99 -2.88 -2.64
C TYR A 36 -6.57 -3.36 -3.01
N THR A 37 -5.55 -2.79 -2.37
CA THR A 37 -4.15 -3.06 -2.71
C THR A 37 -3.80 -4.52 -2.50
N PHE A 38 -4.09 -5.05 -1.31
CA PHE A 38 -3.72 -6.41 -0.92
C PHE A 38 -4.58 -7.49 -1.61
N ASN A 39 -5.78 -7.15 -2.09
CA ASN A 39 -6.61 -8.08 -2.85
C ASN A 39 -6.25 -8.17 -4.34
N HIS A 40 -5.56 -7.18 -4.92
CA HIS A 40 -5.37 -7.10 -6.38
C HIS A 40 -3.91 -7.14 -6.85
N PHE A 41 -2.97 -6.57 -6.09
CA PHE A 41 -1.57 -6.50 -6.54
C PHE A 41 -0.71 -7.70 -6.15
N PRO A 42 -0.79 -8.26 -4.93
CA PRO A 42 0.06 -9.39 -4.55
C PRO A 42 -0.11 -10.60 -5.46
N ASP A 43 1.00 -11.16 -5.94
CA ASP A 43 1.01 -12.47 -6.60
C ASP A 43 1.30 -13.56 -5.57
N ALA A 44 0.24 -14.17 -5.06
CA ALA A 44 0.32 -15.27 -4.10
C ALA A 44 1.09 -16.50 -4.62
N LYS A 45 1.25 -16.66 -5.95
CA LYS A 45 1.92 -17.82 -6.54
C LYS A 45 3.44 -17.65 -6.59
N ASN A 46 3.92 -16.49 -7.05
CA ASN A 46 5.35 -16.27 -7.30
C ASN A 46 5.99 -15.23 -6.39
N GLY A 47 5.23 -14.64 -5.46
CA GLY A 47 5.68 -13.56 -4.60
C GLY A 47 5.74 -12.20 -5.32
N GLU A 48 5.97 -11.16 -4.51
CA GLU A 48 5.95 -9.76 -4.96
C GLU A 48 4.58 -9.35 -5.55
N TRP A 49 4.47 -8.14 -6.09
CA TRP A 49 3.23 -7.50 -6.55
C TRP A 49 3.27 -7.29 -8.07
N PHE A 50 2.15 -7.54 -8.74
CA PHE A 50 1.95 -7.06 -10.11
C PHE A 50 2.09 -5.53 -10.17
N GLY A 51 2.65 -5.02 -11.26
CA GLY A 51 2.77 -3.57 -11.46
C GLY A 51 1.53 -2.93 -12.07
N TYR A 52 0.86 -3.64 -12.97
CA TYR A 52 -0.05 -3.01 -13.93
C TYR A 52 -1.34 -3.78 -14.01
N LEU A 53 -2.44 -3.13 -13.62
CA LEU A 53 -3.79 -3.68 -13.71
C LEU A 53 -4.68 -2.85 -14.64
N THR A 54 -5.73 -3.48 -15.17
CA THR A 54 -6.84 -2.79 -15.83
C THR A 54 -7.61 -1.91 -14.84
N GLN A 55 -8.60 -1.16 -15.31
CA GLN A 55 -9.46 -0.37 -14.41
C GLN A 55 -10.28 -1.26 -13.47
N GLU A 56 -10.62 -2.47 -13.91
CA GLU A 56 -11.36 -3.51 -13.19
C GLU A 56 -10.46 -4.36 -12.29
N GLY A 57 -9.16 -4.06 -12.20
CA GLY A 57 -8.22 -4.77 -11.33
C GLY A 57 -7.66 -6.07 -11.89
N LYS A 58 -7.82 -6.35 -13.19
CA LYS A 58 -7.20 -7.54 -13.82
C LYS A 58 -5.75 -7.27 -14.19
N VAL A 59 -4.87 -8.27 -14.06
CA VAL A 59 -3.45 -8.14 -14.42
C VAL A 59 -3.29 -7.86 -15.93
N THR A 60 -2.60 -6.78 -16.27
CA THR A 60 -2.26 -6.43 -17.66
C THR A 60 -0.84 -6.84 -18.03
N LEU A 61 0.12 -6.65 -17.11
CA LEU A 61 1.52 -7.02 -17.28
C LEU A 61 1.99 -7.76 -16.03
N ASP A 62 2.56 -8.95 -16.20
CA ASP A 62 2.87 -9.90 -15.13
C ASP A 62 4.33 -9.86 -14.65
N PHE A 63 5.21 -9.10 -15.32
CA PHE A 63 6.58 -8.90 -14.87
C PHE A 63 6.63 -8.21 -13.50
N LYS A 64 7.53 -8.70 -12.62
CA LYS A 64 7.71 -8.16 -11.26
C LYS A 64 8.74 -7.04 -11.18
N GLY A 65 9.56 -6.89 -12.20
CA GLY A 65 10.52 -5.81 -12.36
C GLY A 65 10.63 -5.39 -13.81
N GLY A 66 10.90 -4.11 -14.04
CA GLY A 66 11.05 -3.53 -15.37
C GLY A 66 11.67 -2.14 -15.28
N PRO A 67 11.73 -1.38 -16.38
CA PRO A 67 12.39 -0.06 -16.41
C PRO A 67 11.87 0.93 -15.36
N PHE A 68 10.63 0.76 -14.91
CA PHE A 68 9.98 1.65 -13.94
C PHE A 68 9.47 0.92 -12.69
N LYS A 69 9.67 -0.40 -12.59
CA LYS A 69 9.28 -1.20 -11.41
C LYS A 69 10.51 -1.88 -10.84
N GLY A 70 10.87 -1.52 -9.61
CA GLY A 70 11.99 -2.09 -8.89
C GLY A 70 11.69 -2.26 -7.41
N PHE A 71 12.72 -2.68 -6.67
CA PHE A 71 12.68 -2.89 -5.23
C PHE A 71 12.72 -1.54 -4.47
N PHE A 72 11.61 -0.79 -4.55
CA PHE A 72 11.51 0.51 -3.88
C PHE A 72 10.12 0.74 -3.29
N HIS A 73 9.10 1.03 -4.10
CA HIS A 73 7.79 1.44 -3.59
C HIS A 73 7.14 0.40 -2.67
N VAL A 74 7.16 -0.89 -3.05
CA VAL A 74 6.56 -1.96 -2.23
C VAL A 74 7.28 -2.12 -0.89
N PRO A 75 8.60 -2.43 -0.83
CA PRO A 75 9.27 -2.60 0.46
C PRO A 75 9.27 -1.33 1.32
N ARG A 76 9.42 -0.14 0.72
CA ARG A 76 9.34 1.14 1.45
C ARG A 76 7.96 1.35 2.05
N CYS A 77 6.90 1.07 1.30
CA CYS A 77 5.53 1.18 1.79
C CYS A 77 5.28 0.28 3.00
N LEU A 78 5.59 -1.01 2.87
CA LEU A 78 5.36 -1.96 3.95
C LEU A 78 6.14 -1.58 5.21
N TYR A 79 7.43 -1.28 5.06
CA TYR A 79 8.28 -0.85 6.17
C TYR A 79 7.78 0.44 6.84
N MET A 80 7.41 1.46 6.06
CA MET A 80 6.90 2.72 6.62
C MET A 80 5.55 2.53 7.32
N CYS A 81 4.64 1.75 6.73
CA CYS A 81 3.35 1.47 7.35
C CYS A 81 3.51 0.69 8.66
N GLU A 82 4.35 -0.34 8.68
CA GLU A 82 4.67 -1.10 9.89
C GLU A 82 5.19 -0.17 11.00
N ARG A 83 6.17 0.68 10.69
CA ARG A 83 6.71 1.64 11.67
C ARG A 83 5.68 2.62 12.21
N ILE A 84 4.82 3.17 11.36
CA ILE A 84 3.78 4.10 11.79
C ILE A 84 2.74 3.37 12.66
N LEU A 85 2.38 2.13 12.32
CA LEU A 85 1.46 1.31 13.12
C LEU A 85 2.04 0.98 14.49
N ASP A 86 3.32 0.60 14.57
CA ASP A 86 4.01 0.36 15.84
C ASP A 86 3.97 1.60 16.74
N ASP A 87 4.30 2.78 16.19
CA ASP A 87 4.25 4.04 16.92
C ASP A 87 2.81 4.38 17.38
N LEU A 88 1.81 4.10 16.55
CA LEU A 88 0.40 4.31 16.90
C LEU A 88 -0.06 3.40 18.05
N LEU A 89 0.34 2.12 18.03
CA LEU A 89 -0.03 1.12 19.04
C LEU A 89 0.73 1.30 20.37
N ALA A 90 1.94 1.87 20.33
CA ALA A 90 2.68 2.20 21.53
C ALA A 90 2.02 3.36 22.31
N ASN A 91 1.43 4.32 21.59
CA ASN A 91 0.84 5.54 22.15
C ASN A 91 -0.64 5.40 22.57
N THR A 92 -1.26 4.22 22.43
CA THR A 92 -2.64 3.94 22.87
C THR A 92 -2.72 3.26 24.24
N LYS A 93 -1.60 3.13 24.95
CA LYS A 93 -1.53 2.44 26.27
C LYS A 93 -1.74 3.34 27.49
N ASP A 94 -2.18 4.58 27.30
CA ASP A 94 -2.61 5.50 28.37
C ASP A 94 -4.15 5.63 28.39
#